data_AF-A0A1V5R7V5-F1
#
_entry.id   AF-A0A1V5R7V5-F1
#
_cell.length_a   1.000
_cell.length_b   1.000
_cell.length_c   1.000
_cell.angle_alpha   90.00
_cell.angle_beta   90.00
_cell.angle_gamma   90.00
#
_symmetry.space_group_name_H-M   'P 1'
#
loop_
_entity.id
_entity.type
_entity.pdbx_description
1 polymer ?
#
loop_
_entity_poly.entity_id
_entity_poly.type
_entity_poly.pdbx_seq_one_letter_code
_entity_poly.pdbx_strand_id
1 'polypeptide(L)'
;MSLRDLLPLAALVVPGFCTEPPASPVDALYGQFRALFDEDQPGADALLAQLEKEFPGHARTLDARKRFDAPGKTRPGLKAPAFAVPDLDRPGTTLSLDTFKGRPVLLEFWATWCPYCVADLPLVHRAHGLYKDRLEILSFSLDRRPEDVAAFRKAKQPMPWRHAFLPGMKAHPVAEAYGAAGIPKYVLVGGDGTILAAGSELRGERLELTLARLLAEDPAGAALDAVKDGVRRLGEARQAHLKAGNSAAEFRPDTTPLRTGLAEWLASEKRPAVRQALLVGAYQLTLAERKDPDADLASRLKAEVPSTAPAWSLDAGLLPRFLETCFSGAAEAEAFAREGRERHPDPKVRAGLLMAQFEANLGENDAVAKAAMEKLERDHPADRDTAFARRLWDAQAKTPVGAVAPPFEVADLEDPKVTFTNAAFAGKYVLIDFWASWCPPCRAELPGVHQAYARFKDKGFEILSLSWDLKPEDIAAFRAKEGTPMPWKHAYLGRGKHPLNDAYGVVGIPKPVLVGPDGRIVATDAQLRGEKLFATLEKFLGR
;
A
#
# COMPACT_ATOMS: atom_id res chain seq x y z
N MET A 1 -2.98 -0.72 18.07
CA MET A 1 -2.58 0.49 17.33
C MET A 1 -1.27 0.19 16.62
N SER A 2 -1.35 -0.18 15.35
CA SER A 2 -0.20 -0.50 14.48
C SER A 2 0.59 0.78 14.15
N LEU A 3 1.89 0.65 13.84
CA LEU A 3 2.75 1.72 13.32
C LEU A 3 2.17 2.43 12.09
N ARG A 4 1.26 1.78 11.33
CA ARG A 4 0.56 2.37 10.18
C ARG A 4 -0.64 3.24 10.53
N ASP A 5 -1.25 3.09 11.70
CA ASP A 5 -2.41 3.91 12.16
C ASP A 5 -2.07 5.40 12.35
N LEU A 6 -0.78 5.70 12.19
CA LEU A 6 -0.12 6.90 12.66
C LEU A 6 0.42 7.75 11.50
N LEU A 7 0.38 7.21 10.27
CA LEU A 7 0.61 7.97 9.04
C LEU A 7 -0.74 8.33 8.39
N PRO A 8 -1.01 9.62 8.12
CA PRO A 8 -2.23 10.00 7.42
C PRO A 8 -2.24 9.43 5.99
N LEU A 9 -3.43 9.30 5.41
CA LEU A 9 -3.77 9.05 3.99
C LEU A 9 -3.06 9.96 2.95
N ALA A 10 -2.03 10.72 3.34
CA ALA A 10 -1.14 11.49 2.49
C ALA A 10 -0.06 10.64 1.79
N ALA A 11 -0.02 9.32 1.99
CA ALA A 11 0.94 8.45 1.30
C ALA A 11 0.63 8.25 -0.21
N LEU A 12 -0.40 8.91 -0.76
CA LEU A 12 -0.69 8.90 -2.20
C LEU A 12 0.11 9.92 -3.02
N VAL A 13 0.77 10.93 -2.44
CA VAL A 13 1.66 11.84 -3.18
C VAL A 13 2.70 12.47 -2.24
N VAL A 14 3.92 11.93 -2.12
CA VAL A 14 5.22 12.65 -1.97
C VAL A 14 6.36 11.61 -2.17
N PRO A 15 7.35 11.84 -3.07
CA PRO A 15 8.56 11.03 -3.16
C PRO A 15 9.59 11.44 -2.09
N GLY A 16 10.26 10.48 -1.44
CA GLY A 16 11.50 10.74 -0.69
C GLY A 16 11.75 9.86 0.54
N PHE A 17 12.66 8.88 0.36
CA PHE A 17 13.70 8.35 1.27
C PHE A 17 13.38 8.17 2.78
N CYS A 18 13.66 7.02 3.43
CA CYS A 18 15.01 6.49 3.62
C CYS A 18 15.05 4.96 3.80
N THR A 19 15.22 4.20 2.70
CA THR A 19 16.15 3.05 2.61
C THR A 19 17.36 3.03 3.57
N GLU A 20 17.80 1.94 4.21
CA GLU A 20 19.27 1.77 4.16
C GLU A 20 19.61 1.52 2.70
N PRO A 21 20.60 2.23 2.15
CA PRO A 21 20.58 2.60 0.77
C PRO A 21 20.64 1.32 -0.09
N PRO A 22 19.91 1.27 -1.20
CA PRO A 22 20.43 0.48 -2.32
C PRO A 22 21.88 0.91 -2.52
N ALA A 23 22.76 0.04 -3.04
CA ALA A 23 24.19 0.35 -3.18
C ALA A 23 24.50 1.75 -3.78
N SER A 24 23.51 2.36 -4.45
CA SER A 24 23.36 3.79 -4.66
C SER A 24 21.88 4.23 -4.79
N PRO A 25 21.51 5.52 -4.65
CA PRO A 25 20.15 6.02 -4.94
C PRO A 25 19.60 5.61 -6.31
N VAL A 26 20.46 5.42 -7.30
CA VAL A 26 20.08 4.94 -8.64
C VAL A 26 19.67 3.46 -8.64
N ASP A 27 20.21 2.62 -7.77
CA ASP A 27 19.77 1.22 -7.65
C ASP A 27 18.36 1.10 -7.02
N ALA A 28 17.94 2.04 -6.15
CA ALA A 28 16.54 2.11 -5.64
C ALA A 28 15.58 2.40 -6.77
N LEU A 29 15.84 3.51 -7.48
CA LEU A 29 15.00 3.97 -8.57
C LEU A 29 14.94 2.92 -9.68
N TYR A 30 16.07 2.26 -9.97
CA TYR A 30 16.13 1.16 -10.92
C TYR A 30 15.35 -0.07 -10.43
N GLY A 31 15.42 -0.43 -9.15
CA GLY A 31 14.63 -1.52 -8.57
C GLY A 31 13.12 -1.27 -8.64
N GLN A 32 12.68 -0.06 -8.32
CA GLN A 32 11.28 0.37 -8.46
C GLN A 32 10.85 0.36 -9.93
N PHE A 33 11.71 0.86 -10.82
CA PHE A 33 11.50 0.79 -12.26
C PHE A 33 11.27 -0.66 -12.69
N ARG A 34 12.17 -1.59 -12.33
CA ARG A 34 12.04 -3.02 -12.65
C ARG A 34 10.73 -3.61 -12.17
N ALA A 35 10.36 -3.36 -10.92
CA ALA A 35 9.15 -3.91 -10.33
C ALA A 35 7.88 -3.51 -11.11
N LEU A 36 7.76 -2.24 -11.50
CA LEU A 36 6.62 -1.79 -12.31
C LEU A 36 6.75 -2.24 -13.78
N PHE A 37 7.95 -2.16 -14.32
CA PHE A 37 8.24 -2.40 -15.73
C PHE A 37 8.12 -3.87 -16.14
N ASP A 38 8.40 -4.80 -15.25
CA ASP A 38 8.34 -6.24 -15.52
C ASP A 38 6.93 -6.80 -15.45
N GLU A 39 6.06 -6.16 -14.66
CA GLU A 39 4.66 -6.54 -14.50
C GLU A 39 3.71 -5.75 -15.42
N ASP A 40 4.24 -4.96 -16.36
CA ASP A 40 3.50 -4.06 -17.25
C ASP A 40 2.58 -3.07 -16.49
N GLN A 41 3.00 -2.63 -15.31
CA GLN A 41 2.25 -1.70 -14.45
C GLN A 41 2.48 -0.22 -14.86
N PRO A 42 1.50 0.69 -14.61
CA PRO A 42 1.67 2.13 -14.84
C PRO A 42 2.79 2.74 -13.98
N GLY A 43 3.39 3.85 -14.44
CA GLY A 43 4.35 4.66 -13.66
C GLY A 43 5.84 4.32 -13.86
N ALA A 44 6.15 3.26 -14.61
CA ALA A 44 7.54 2.93 -14.98
C ALA A 44 8.20 4.01 -15.86
N ASP A 45 7.41 4.75 -16.64
CA ASP A 45 7.84 5.89 -17.47
C ASP A 45 8.26 7.09 -16.63
N ALA A 46 7.49 7.42 -15.58
CA ALA A 46 7.85 8.47 -14.64
C ALA A 46 9.16 8.14 -13.89
N LEU A 47 9.31 6.87 -13.47
CA LEU A 47 10.55 6.40 -12.83
C LEU A 47 11.74 6.40 -13.80
N LEU A 48 11.53 6.07 -15.08
CA LEU A 48 12.59 6.19 -16.08
C LEU A 48 12.98 7.66 -16.30
N ALA A 49 12.01 8.56 -16.48
CA ALA A 49 12.28 9.99 -16.62
C ALA A 49 13.03 10.54 -15.40
N GLN A 50 12.70 10.03 -14.21
CA GLN A 50 13.43 10.36 -12.98
C GLN A 50 14.86 9.80 -12.99
N LEU A 51 15.08 8.54 -13.38
CA LEU A 51 16.42 7.95 -13.55
C LEU A 51 17.28 8.74 -14.54
N GLU A 52 16.71 9.20 -15.64
CA GLU A 52 17.40 9.97 -16.66
C GLU A 52 17.74 11.39 -16.21
N LYS A 53 16.84 12.00 -15.44
CA LYS A 53 17.04 13.33 -14.88
C LYS A 53 18.08 13.33 -13.76
N GLU A 54 17.98 12.38 -12.83
CA GLU A 54 18.79 12.35 -11.62
C GLU A 54 20.12 11.62 -11.81
N PHE A 55 20.18 10.63 -12.71
CA PHE A 55 21.37 9.79 -12.94
C PHE A 55 21.66 9.62 -14.45
N PRO A 56 21.88 10.72 -15.20
CA PRO A 56 22.13 10.65 -16.62
C PRO A 56 23.41 9.84 -16.93
N GLY A 57 23.33 8.93 -17.90
CA GLY A 57 24.47 8.12 -18.34
C GLY A 57 24.92 6.99 -17.39
N HIS A 58 24.29 6.84 -16.22
CA HIS A 58 24.59 5.74 -15.31
C HIS A 58 24.19 4.39 -15.92
N ALA A 59 24.94 3.31 -15.65
CA ALA A 59 24.71 1.99 -16.25
C ALA A 59 23.27 1.48 -16.05
N ARG A 60 22.69 1.69 -14.86
CA ARG A 60 21.29 1.37 -14.56
C ARG A 60 20.28 2.21 -15.35
N THR A 61 20.56 3.49 -15.55
CA THR A 61 19.71 4.39 -16.35
C THR A 61 19.73 3.98 -17.81
N LEU A 62 20.92 3.70 -18.36
CA LEU A 62 21.08 3.21 -19.73
C LEU A 62 20.42 1.83 -19.91
N ASP A 63 20.53 0.97 -18.91
CA ASP A 63 19.93 -0.36 -18.89
C ASP A 63 18.40 -0.30 -18.79
N ALA A 64 17.85 0.63 -17.98
CA ALA A 64 16.43 0.92 -17.89
C ALA A 64 15.89 1.50 -19.19
N ARG A 65 16.57 2.48 -19.81
CA ARG A 65 16.25 3.05 -21.13
C ARG A 65 16.28 1.98 -22.21
N LYS A 66 17.36 1.20 -22.31
CA LYS A 66 17.48 0.09 -23.26
C LYS A 66 16.34 -0.91 -23.11
N ARG A 67 15.96 -1.24 -21.87
CA ARG A 67 14.79 -2.07 -21.58
C ARG A 67 13.52 -1.40 -22.05
N PHE A 68 13.32 -0.14 -21.69
CA PHE A 68 12.13 0.64 -22.00
C PHE A 68 11.87 0.77 -23.50
N ASP A 69 12.95 0.90 -24.27
CA ASP A 69 12.93 1.03 -25.74
C ASP A 69 12.91 -0.34 -26.45
N ALA A 70 13.14 -1.44 -25.73
CA ALA A 70 13.08 -2.77 -26.33
C ALA A 70 11.67 -3.02 -26.91
N PRO A 71 11.56 -3.46 -28.19
CA PRO A 71 10.28 -3.79 -28.81
C PRO A 71 9.54 -4.86 -27.98
N GLY A 72 8.24 -4.68 -27.73
CA GLY A 72 7.43 -5.72 -27.10
C GLY A 72 6.68 -5.38 -25.80
N LYS A 73 6.38 -4.10 -25.49
CA LYS A 73 5.77 -3.76 -24.20
C LYS A 73 4.42 -3.07 -24.31
N THR A 74 3.40 -3.85 -24.02
CA THR A 74 2.00 -3.46 -23.95
C THR A 74 1.72 -2.71 -22.66
N ARG A 75 2.38 -1.57 -22.42
CA ARG A 75 2.23 -0.82 -21.16
C ARG A 75 1.08 0.18 -21.27
N PRO A 76 0.34 0.41 -20.18
CA PRO A 76 -0.64 1.49 -20.11
C PRO A 76 -0.04 2.83 -20.54
N GLY A 77 -0.77 3.59 -21.36
CA GLY A 77 -0.39 4.90 -21.88
C GLY A 77 0.38 4.88 -23.21
N LEU A 78 0.93 3.74 -23.64
CA LEU A 78 1.60 3.62 -24.93
C LEU A 78 0.60 3.34 -26.06
N LYS A 79 0.99 3.64 -27.31
CA LYS A 79 0.25 3.16 -28.47
C LYS A 79 0.46 1.66 -28.65
N ALA A 80 -0.63 0.94 -28.90
CA ALA A 80 -0.59 -0.48 -29.16
C ALA A 80 0.18 -0.76 -30.47
N PRO A 81 1.06 -1.78 -30.52
CA PRO A 81 1.76 -2.13 -31.74
C PRO A 81 0.79 -2.41 -32.89
N ALA A 82 1.04 -1.83 -34.07
CA ALA A 82 0.20 -2.06 -35.23
C ALA A 82 0.25 -3.53 -35.66
N PHE A 83 -0.89 -4.04 -36.15
CA PHE A 83 -0.97 -5.36 -36.76
C PHE A 83 -1.98 -5.34 -37.91
N ALA A 84 -1.78 -6.27 -38.83
CA ALA A 84 -2.74 -6.62 -39.88
C ALA A 84 -2.71 -8.14 -40.00
N VAL A 85 -3.83 -8.80 -39.67
CA VAL A 85 -3.93 -10.26 -39.67
C VAL A 85 -5.22 -10.71 -40.37
N PRO A 86 -5.23 -11.87 -41.04
CA PRO A 86 -6.46 -12.41 -41.60
C PRO A 86 -7.52 -12.63 -40.53
N ASP A 87 -8.77 -12.27 -40.84
CA ASP A 87 -9.91 -12.58 -39.99
C ASP A 87 -10.27 -14.07 -40.15
N LEU A 88 -10.20 -14.82 -39.04
CA LEU A 88 -10.53 -16.24 -39.04
C LEU A 88 -12.03 -16.49 -39.20
N ASP A 89 -12.87 -15.55 -38.76
CA ASP A 89 -14.33 -15.66 -38.79
C ASP A 89 -14.92 -15.11 -40.10
N ARG A 90 -14.16 -14.27 -40.82
CA ARG A 90 -14.56 -13.65 -42.10
C ARG A 90 -13.45 -13.76 -43.15
N PRO A 91 -13.34 -14.92 -43.84
CA PRO A 91 -12.33 -15.14 -44.86
C PRO A 91 -12.30 -14.04 -45.92
N GLY A 92 -11.10 -13.59 -46.29
CA GLY A 92 -10.89 -12.48 -47.23
C GLY A 92 -10.92 -11.09 -46.60
N THR A 93 -11.20 -10.97 -45.29
CA THR A 93 -11.08 -9.71 -44.56
C THR A 93 -9.86 -9.68 -43.65
N THR A 94 -9.38 -8.48 -43.33
CA THR A 94 -8.21 -8.25 -42.49
C THR A 94 -8.64 -7.52 -41.22
N LEU A 95 -8.13 -7.99 -40.07
CA LEU A 95 -8.27 -7.35 -38.78
C LEU A 95 -7.03 -6.48 -38.50
N SER A 96 -7.28 -5.27 -38.03
CA SER A 96 -6.27 -4.32 -37.54
C SER A 96 -6.84 -3.51 -36.38
N LEU A 97 -6.02 -2.70 -35.72
CA LEU A 97 -6.51 -1.74 -34.72
C LEU A 97 -7.54 -0.76 -35.31
N ASP A 98 -7.38 -0.36 -36.57
CA ASP A 98 -8.32 0.52 -37.26
C ASP A 98 -9.70 -0.13 -37.46
N THR A 99 -9.78 -1.47 -37.47
CA THR A 99 -11.07 -2.18 -37.51
C THR A 99 -11.95 -1.84 -36.31
N PHE A 100 -11.34 -1.47 -35.19
CA PHE A 100 -12.01 -1.18 -33.92
C PHE A 100 -11.94 0.30 -33.53
N LYS A 101 -11.57 1.19 -34.47
CA LYS A 101 -11.38 2.62 -34.18
C LYS A 101 -12.62 3.23 -33.53
N GLY A 102 -12.40 4.01 -32.47
CA GLY A 102 -13.47 4.62 -31.67
C GLY A 102 -14.07 3.70 -30.61
N ARG A 103 -13.63 2.44 -30.51
CA ARG A 103 -14.16 1.48 -29.55
C ARG A 103 -13.03 0.69 -28.86
N PRO A 104 -13.05 0.54 -27.53
CA PRO A 104 -12.06 -0.28 -26.83
C PRO A 104 -12.06 -1.73 -27.33
N VAL A 105 -10.88 -2.34 -27.41
CA VAL A 105 -10.69 -3.75 -27.79
C VAL A 105 -9.81 -4.46 -26.76
N LEU A 106 -10.29 -5.61 -26.27
CA LEU A 106 -9.51 -6.55 -25.46
C LEU A 106 -8.83 -7.54 -26.40
N LEU A 107 -7.52 -7.44 -26.51
CA LEU A 107 -6.68 -8.37 -27.25
C LEU A 107 -6.30 -9.53 -26.35
N GLU A 108 -6.63 -10.75 -26.75
CA GLU A 108 -6.32 -11.99 -26.02
C GLU A 108 -5.36 -12.85 -26.86
N PHE A 109 -4.21 -13.21 -26.33
CA PHE A 109 -3.30 -14.21 -26.92
C PHE A 109 -3.46 -15.52 -26.16
N TRP A 110 -3.85 -16.58 -26.85
CA TRP A 110 -4.25 -17.84 -26.22
C TRP A 110 -3.97 -19.05 -27.12
N ALA A 111 -4.21 -20.26 -26.60
CA ALA A 111 -4.20 -21.48 -27.39
C ALA A 111 -5.10 -22.56 -26.79
N THR A 112 -5.60 -23.49 -27.61
CA THR A 112 -6.50 -24.57 -27.16
C THR A 112 -5.82 -25.56 -26.21
N TRP A 113 -4.51 -25.74 -26.33
CA TRP A 113 -3.69 -26.62 -25.48
C TRP A 113 -3.24 -25.95 -24.16
N CYS A 114 -3.56 -24.67 -23.96
CA CYS A 114 -3.14 -23.90 -22.79
C CYS A 114 -4.19 -24.00 -21.67
N PRO A 115 -3.92 -24.73 -20.56
CA PRO A 115 -4.92 -24.94 -19.51
C PRO A 115 -5.34 -23.65 -18.81
N TYR A 116 -4.40 -22.71 -18.61
CA TYR A 116 -4.70 -21.40 -18.03
C TYR A 116 -5.58 -20.54 -18.93
N CYS A 117 -5.42 -20.67 -20.26
CA CYS A 117 -6.25 -19.99 -21.24
C CYS A 117 -7.68 -20.51 -21.17
N VAL A 118 -7.83 -21.83 -21.16
CA VAL A 118 -9.14 -22.49 -21.03
C VAL A 118 -9.81 -22.16 -19.69
N ALA A 119 -9.03 -22.03 -18.62
CA ALA A 119 -9.53 -21.64 -17.30
C ALA A 119 -10.05 -20.18 -17.26
N ASP A 120 -9.49 -19.28 -18.07
CA ASP A 120 -9.92 -17.87 -18.13
C ASP A 120 -11.17 -17.66 -19.01
N LEU A 121 -11.48 -18.57 -19.93
CA LEU A 121 -12.59 -18.41 -20.88
C LEU A 121 -13.94 -18.07 -20.22
N PRO A 122 -14.37 -18.68 -19.09
CA PRO A 122 -15.62 -18.28 -18.43
C PRO A 122 -15.65 -16.80 -18.01
N LEU A 123 -14.49 -16.22 -17.68
CA LEU A 123 -14.36 -14.81 -17.30
C LEU A 123 -14.37 -13.91 -18.54
N VAL A 124 -13.70 -14.32 -19.63
CA VAL A 124 -13.77 -13.61 -20.92
C VAL A 124 -15.19 -13.61 -21.47
N HIS A 125 -15.91 -14.74 -21.33
CA HIS A 125 -17.32 -14.85 -21.66
C HIS A 125 -18.21 -13.89 -20.87
N ARG A 126 -17.95 -13.78 -19.57
CA ARG A 126 -18.67 -12.85 -18.70
C ARG A 126 -18.37 -11.41 -19.08
N ALA A 127 -17.11 -11.07 -19.33
CA ALA A 127 -16.71 -9.75 -19.83
C ALA A 127 -17.40 -9.43 -21.15
N HIS A 128 -17.42 -10.36 -22.11
CA HIS A 128 -18.17 -10.21 -23.36
C HIS A 128 -19.66 -9.96 -23.08
N GLY A 129 -20.31 -10.79 -22.25
CA GLY A 129 -21.72 -10.64 -21.92
C GLY A 129 -22.08 -9.27 -21.34
N LEU A 130 -21.22 -8.74 -20.46
CA LEU A 130 -21.41 -7.45 -19.79
C LEU A 130 -21.07 -6.23 -20.66
N TYR A 131 -20.07 -6.37 -21.53
CA TYR A 131 -19.48 -5.22 -22.23
C TYR A 131 -19.55 -5.30 -23.75
N LYS A 132 -20.18 -6.31 -24.37
CA LYS A 132 -20.28 -6.48 -25.84
C LYS A 132 -20.82 -5.30 -26.64
N ASP A 133 -21.47 -4.33 -26.00
CA ASP A 133 -21.97 -3.10 -26.65
C ASP A 133 -20.94 -1.95 -26.56
N ARG A 134 -19.93 -2.07 -25.70
CA ARG A 134 -18.93 -1.04 -25.37
C ARG A 134 -17.48 -1.51 -25.54
N LEU A 135 -17.25 -2.81 -25.66
CA LEU A 135 -15.96 -3.48 -25.78
C LEU A 135 -16.02 -4.47 -26.94
N GLU A 136 -14.98 -4.51 -27.75
CA GLU A 136 -14.71 -5.59 -28.70
C GLU A 136 -13.69 -6.56 -28.10
N ILE A 137 -13.76 -7.84 -28.47
CA ILE A 137 -12.75 -8.83 -28.08
C ILE A 137 -12.15 -9.43 -29.35
N LEU A 138 -10.82 -9.45 -29.41
CA LEU A 138 -10.07 -10.08 -30.49
C LEU A 138 -9.09 -11.09 -29.89
N SER A 139 -9.33 -12.37 -30.18
CA SER A 139 -8.47 -13.46 -29.72
C SER A 139 -7.52 -13.91 -30.83
N PHE A 140 -6.23 -13.82 -30.56
CA PHE A 140 -5.13 -14.36 -31.34
C PHE A 140 -4.79 -15.77 -30.86
N SER A 141 -5.13 -16.77 -31.66
CA SER A 141 -4.70 -18.15 -31.40
C SER A 141 -3.23 -18.35 -31.79
N LEU A 142 -2.48 -18.91 -30.84
CA LEU A 142 -1.12 -19.42 -31.01
C LEU A 142 -1.12 -20.96 -31.13
N ASP A 143 -2.23 -21.56 -31.60
CA ASP A 143 -2.28 -22.97 -31.91
C ASP A 143 -1.35 -23.33 -33.08
N ARG A 144 -1.08 -24.62 -33.26
CA ARG A 144 -0.25 -25.06 -34.39
C ARG A 144 -1.00 -24.99 -35.71
N ARG A 145 -2.33 -25.11 -35.68
CA ARG A 145 -3.17 -25.13 -36.87
C ARG A 145 -4.51 -24.41 -36.60
N PRO A 146 -5.07 -23.69 -37.59
CA PRO A 146 -6.34 -22.99 -37.42
C PRO A 146 -7.53 -23.94 -37.20
N GLU A 147 -7.45 -25.19 -37.67
CA GLU A 147 -8.50 -26.20 -37.49
C GLU A 147 -8.68 -26.60 -36.02
N ASP A 148 -7.61 -26.52 -35.22
CA ASP A 148 -7.66 -26.84 -33.79
C ASP A 148 -8.55 -25.82 -33.05
N VAL A 149 -8.46 -24.54 -33.44
CA VAL A 149 -9.30 -23.45 -32.92
C VAL A 149 -10.76 -23.68 -33.28
N ALA A 150 -11.04 -23.99 -34.55
CA ALA A 150 -12.39 -24.25 -35.03
C ALA A 150 -13.02 -25.46 -34.33
N ALA A 151 -12.26 -26.55 -34.16
CA ALA A 151 -12.70 -27.74 -33.45
C ALA A 151 -13.00 -27.45 -31.98
N PHE A 152 -12.13 -26.71 -31.29
CA PHE A 152 -12.33 -26.32 -29.89
C PHE A 152 -13.59 -25.47 -29.71
N ARG A 153 -13.79 -24.44 -30.55
CA ARG A 153 -14.96 -23.55 -30.50
C ARG A 153 -16.27 -24.32 -30.74
N LYS A 154 -16.26 -25.30 -31.64
CA LYS A 154 -17.43 -26.14 -31.93
C LYS A 154 -17.73 -27.12 -30.78
N ALA A 155 -16.70 -27.71 -30.19
CA ALA A 155 -16.85 -28.84 -29.27
C ALA A 155 -16.92 -28.46 -27.78
N LYS A 156 -16.36 -27.32 -27.37
CA LYS A 156 -16.14 -27.00 -25.95
C LYS A 156 -16.82 -25.72 -25.50
N GLN A 157 -16.55 -24.58 -26.14
CA GLN A 157 -17.17 -23.29 -25.79
C GLN A 157 -17.27 -22.41 -27.05
N PRO A 158 -18.48 -21.98 -27.46
CA PRO A 158 -18.62 -21.06 -28.57
C PRO A 158 -18.06 -19.71 -28.16
N MET A 159 -17.01 -19.21 -28.81
CA MET A 159 -16.45 -17.88 -28.58
C MET A 159 -17.07 -16.90 -29.60
N PRO A 160 -18.06 -16.07 -29.21
CA PRO A 160 -18.86 -15.25 -30.14
C PRO A 160 -18.19 -13.94 -30.59
N TRP A 161 -16.94 -13.70 -30.21
CA TRP A 161 -16.15 -12.53 -30.60
C TRP A 161 -15.22 -12.85 -31.78
N ARG A 162 -14.32 -11.91 -32.16
CA ARG A 162 -13.48 -12.03 -33.36
C ARG A 162 -12.20 -12.80 -33.07
N HIS A 163 -11.72 -13.55 -34.06
CA HIS A 163 -10.53 -14.38 -33.94
C HIS A 163 -9.54 -14.16 -35.07
N ALA A 164 -8.27 -14.32 -34.75
CA ALA A 164 -7.18 -14.44 -35.70
C ALA A 164 -6.31 -15.63 -35.35
N PHE A 165 -5.72 -16.26 -36.35
CA PHE A 165 -4.74 -17.34 -36.18
C PHE A 165 -3.34 -16.80 -36.49
N LEU A 166 -2.39 -17.00 -35.57
CA LEU A 166 -1.01 -16.54 -35.72
C LEU A 166 -0.07 -17.73 -36.00
N PRO A 167 0.31 -17.97 -37.27
CA PRO A 167 1.23 -19.07 -37.61
C PRO A 167 2.60 -18.83 -36.97
N GLY A 168 3.30 -19.90 -36.58
CA GLY A 168 4.59 -19.79 -35.89
C GLY A 168 4.47 -19.48 -34.38
N MET A 169 3.26 -19.47 -33.83
CA MET A 169 2.99 -19.33 -32.40
C MET A 169 3.65 -18.06 -31.84
N LYS A 170 4.45 -18.18 -30.75
CA LYS A 170 5.16 -17.06 -30.12
C LYS A 170 6.21 -16.37 -31.00
N ALA A 171 6.64 -16.99 -32.11
CA ALA A 171 7.57 -16.39 -33.06
C ALA A 171 6.86 -15.54 -34.12
N HIS A 172 5.52 -15.49 -34.11
CA HIS A 172 4.79 -14.61 -35.01
C HIS A 172 5.07 -13.14 -34.66
N PRO A 173 5.30 -12.24 -35.63
CA PRO A 173 5.64 -10.83 -35.37
C PRO A 173 4.65 -10.11 -34.45
N VAL A 174 3.35 -10.40 -34.59
CA VAL A 174 2.30 -9.82 -33.72
C VAL A 174 2.43 -10.36 -32.28
N ALA A 175 2.70 -11.65 -32.10
CA ALA A 175 2.88 -12.22 -30.77
C ALA A 175 4.13 -11.64 -30.08
N GLU A 176 5.22 -11.48 -30.84
CA GLU A 176 6.46 -10.86 -30.35
C GLU A 176 6.24 -9.38 -30.00
N ALA A 177 5.60 -8.61 -30.88
CA ALA A 177 5.32 -7.19 -30.66
C ALA A 177 4.46 -6.90 -29.43
N TYR A 178 3.58 -7.83 -29.06
CA TYR A 178 2.73 -7.74 -27.86
C TYR A 178 3.32 -8.47 -26.64
N GLY A 179 4.54 -9.00 -26.74
CA GLY A 179 5.20 -9.70 -25.64
C GLY A 179 4.47 -10.98 -25.21
N ALA A 180 3.75 -11.65 -26.11
CA ALA A 180 2.98 -12.86 -25.86
C ALA A 180 3.84 -14.13 -25.79
N ALA A 181 5.01 -14.04 -25.14
CA ALA A 181 5.89 -15.18 -24.90
C ALA A 181 5.31 -16.19 -23.90
N GLY A 182 4.42 -15.71 -23.01
CA GLY A 182 3.58 -16.52 -22.12
C GLY A 182 2.11 -16.24 -22.36
N ILE A 183 1.28 -17.28 -22.29
CA ILE A 183 -0.17 -17.21 -22.50
C ILE A 183 -0.96 -17.79 -21.31
N PRO A 184 -2.18 -17.29 -21.03
CA PRO A 184 -2.85 -16.24 -21.79
C PRO A 184 -2.32 -14.84 -21.44
N LYS A 185 -2.20 -14.00 -22.46
CA LYS A 185 -1.80 -12.59 -22.35
C LYS A 185 -2.96 -11.74 -22.81
N TYR A 186 -3.31 -10.74 -22.01
CA TYR A 186 -4.38 -9.80 -22.31
C TYR A 186 -3.83 -8.38 -22.39
N VAL A 187 -4.37 -7.61 -23.32
CA VAL A 187 -4.06 -6.19 -23.51
C VAL A 187 -5.36 -5.47 -23.86
N LEU A 188 -5.74 -4.49 -23.04
CA LEU A 188 -6.87 -3.64 -23.30
C LEU A 188 -6.39 -2.39 -24.02
N VAL A 189 -6.91 -2.15 -25.22
CA VAL A 189 -6.58 -1.00 -26.05
C VAL A 189 -7.82 -0.12 -26.19
N GLY A 190 -7.67 1.18 -25.97
CA GLY A 190 -8.72 2.18 -26.14
C GLY A 190 -9.03 2.45 -27.61
N GLY A 191 -10.16 3.12 -27.87
CA GLY A 191 -10.61 3.43 -29.24
C GLY A 191 -9.68 4.35 -30.04
N ASP A 192 -8.73 5.01 -29.37
CA ASP A 192 -7.69 5.84 -29.96
C ASP A 192 -6.37 5.06 -30.21
N GLY A 193 -6.34 3.76 -29.92
CA GLY A 193 -5.17 2.89 -30.03
C GLY A 193 -4.21 2.96 -28.84
N THR A 194 -4.55 3.67 -27.76
CA THR A 194 -3.74 3.72 -26.54
C THR A 194 -4.01 2.49 -25.68
N ILE A 195 -2.98 1.84 -25.15
CA ILE A 195 -3.11 0.73 -24.21
C ILE A 195 -3.62 1.28 -22.88
N LEU A 196 -4.73 0.75 -22.38
CA LEU A 196 -5.36 1.14 -21.11
C LEU A 196 -4.91 0.25 -19.96
N ALA A 197 -4.73 -1.06 -20.22
CA ALA A 197 -4.27 -2.05 -19.25
C ALA A 197 -3.61 -3.23 -19.96
N ALA A 198 -2.75 -3.98 -19.26
CA ALA A 198 -2.18 -5.22 -19.75
C ALA A 198 -1.76 -6.16 -18.61
N GLY A 199 -1.45 -7.41 -18.97
CA GLY A 199 -0.83 -8.35 -18.05
C GLY A 199 -1.76 -8.85 -16.95
N SER A 200 -1.27 -8.94 -15.73
CA SER A 200 -1.95 -9.58 -14.60
C SER A 200 -3.25 -8.88 -14.16
N GLU A 201 -3.40 -7.59 -14.46
CA GLU A 201 -4.63 -6.84 -14.13
C GLU A 201 -5.84 -7.23 -14.98
N LEU A 202 -5.59 -7.90 -16.11
CA LEU A 202 -6.61 -8.39 -17.02
C LEU A 202 -6.79 -9.92 -16.91
N ARG A 203 -6.38 -10.52 -15.78
CA ARG A 203 -6.47 -11.96 -15.51
C ARG A 203 -7.43 -12.24 -14.35
N GLY A 204 -8.08 -13.40 -14.38
CA GLY A 204 -8.94 -13.83 -13.29
C GLY A 204 -10.05 -12.82 -12.98
N GLU A 205 -10.47 -12.75 -11.73
CA GLU A 205 -11.50 -11.80 -11.27
C GLU A 205 -11.06 -10.32 -11.38
N ARG A 206 -9.75 -10.03 -11.57
CA ARG A 206 -9.28 -8.66 -11.83
C ARG A 206 -9.74 -8.12 -13.18
N LEU A 207 -9.96 -8.99 -14.17
CA LEU A 207 -10.42 -8.56 -15.49
C LEU A 207 -11.70 -7.74 -15.39
N GLU A 208 -12.71 -8.24 -14.67
CA GLU A 208 -14.00 -7.56 -14.56
C GLU A 208 -13.89 -6.23 -13.82
N LEU A 209 -13.08 -6.18 -12.75
CA LEU A 209 -12.81 -4.96 -11.99
C LEU A 209 -12.09 -3.91 -12.84
N THR A 210 -11.06 -4.33 -13.60
CA THR A 210 -10.30 -3.46 -14.48
C THR A 210 -11.17 -2.92 -15.61
N LEU A 211 -12.02 -3.76 -16.21
CA LEU A 211 -12.97 -3.32 -17.24
C LEU A 211 -14.03 -2.37 -16.66
N ALA A 212 -14.55 -2.64 -15.47
CA ALA A 212 -15.50 -1.74 -14.81
C ALA A 212 -14.86 -0.36 -14.59
N ARG A 213 -13.59 -0.30 -14.16
CA ARG A 213 -12.88 0.98 -13.95
C ARG A 213 -12.56 1.72 -15.26
N LEU A 214 -12.11 1.00 -16.28
CA LEU A 214 -11.48 1.62 -17.46
C LEU A 214 -12.43 1.84 -18.63
N LEU A 215 -13.56 1.14 -18.69
CA LEU A 215 -14.56 1.35 -19.74
C LEU A 215 -15.53 2.45 -19.30
N ALA A 216 -15.65 3.48 -20.14
CA ALA A 216 -16.52 4.61 -19.88
C ALA A 216 -17.98 4.15 -19.62
N GLU A 217 -18.66 4.92 -18.76
CA GLU A 217 -20.09 4.76 -18.43
C GLU A 217 -20.43 3.49 -17.61
N ASP A 218 -19.46 2.75 -17.06
CA ASP A 218 -19.77 1.78 -16.00
C ASP A 218 -20.01 2.52 -14.67
N PRO A 219 -21.22 2.45 -14.10
CA PRO A 219 -21.53 3.16 -12.85
C PRO A 219 -20.61 2.74 -11.69
N ALA A 220 -20.14 1.49 -11.68
CA ALA A 220 -19.26 1.00 -10.63
C ALA A 220 -17.80 1.42 -10.83
N GLY A 221 -17.35 1.63 -12.07
CA GLY A 221 -16.07 2.28 -12.34
C GLY A 221 -16.06 3.70 -11.81
N ALA A 222 -17.08 4.48 -12.19
CA ALA A 222 -17.28 5.85 -11.71
C ALA A 222 -17.38 5.91 -10.18
N ALA A 223 -18.03 4.91 -9.56
CA ALA A 223 -18.10 4.76 -8.12
C ALA A 223 -16.74 4.59 -7.45
N LEU A 224 -15.93 3.65 -7.95
CA LEU A 224 -14.61 3.37 -7.41
C LEU A 224 -13.65 4.56 -7.56
N ASP A 225 -13.71 5.24 -8.70
CA ASP A 225 -12.94 6.45 -8.93
C ASP A 225 -13.41 7.60 -8.03
N ALA A 226 -14.73 7.76 -7.84
CA ALA A 226 -15.29 8.76 -6.92
C ALA A 226 -14.88 8.50 -5.47
N VAL A 227 -14.85 7.24 -5.02
CA VAL A 227 -14.36 6.87 -3.68
C VAL A 227 -12.87 7.20 -3.55
N LYS A 228 -12.05 6.78 -4.52
CA LYS A 228 -10.61 7.05 -4.51
C LYS A 228 -10.31 8.54 -4.47
N ASP A 229 -10.95 9.34 -5.32
CA ASP A 229 -10.81 10.79 -5.33
C ASP A 229 -11.35 11.43 -4.06
N GLY A 230 -12.48 10.93 -3.54
CA GLY A 230 -13.06 11.36 -2.28
C GLY A 230 -12.10 11.17 -1.12
N VAL A 231 -11.55 9.96 -0.95
CA VAL A 231 -10.55 9.63 0.08
C VAL A 231 -9.32 10.53 -0.05
N ARG A 232 -8.81 10.74 -1.27
CA ARG A 232 -7.67 11.63 -1.51
C ARG A 232 -7.98 13.07 -1.06
N ARG A 233 -9.12 13.63 -1.48
CA ARG A 233 -9.55 14.98 -1.10
C ARG A 233 -9.78 15.11 0.41
N LEU A 234 -10.28 14.07 1.06
CA LEU A 234 -10.42 14.04 2.52
C LEU A 234 -9.05 14.05 3.21
N GLY A 235 -8.08 13.31 2.70
CA GLY A 235 -6.70 13.36 3.17
C GLY A 235 -6.10 14.76 3.04
N GLU A 236 -6.26 15.39 1.86
CA GLU A 236 -5.80 16.76 1.60
C GLU A 236 -6.48 17.79 2.51
N ALA A 237 -7.80 17.71 2.66
CA ALA A 237 -8.57 18.58 3.55
C ALA A 237 -8.18 18.40 5.02
N ARG A 238 -7.97 17.15 5.47
CA ARG A 238 -7.50 16.86 6.83
C ARG A 238 -6.12 17.46 7.07
N GLN A 239 -5.22 17.33 6.11
CA GLN A 239 -3.89 17.93 6.20
C GLN A 239 -3.96 19.46 6.27
N ALA A 240 -4.76 20.09 5.43
CA ALA A 240 -4.98 21.54 5.47
C ALA A 240 -5.56 21.98 6.82
N HIS A 241 -6.55 21.25 7.35
CA HIS A 241 -7.15 21.48 8.66
C HIS A 241 -6.12 21.40 9.79
N LEU A 242 -5.28 20.37 9.79
CA LEU A 242 -4.21 20.22 10.79
C LEU A 242 -3.16 21.32 10.68
N LYS A 243 -2.78 21.71 9.44
CA LYS A 243 -1.83 22.81 9.19
C LYS A 243 -2.36 24.18 9.63
N ALA A 244 -3.68 24.38 9.60
CA ALA A 244 -4.32 25.58 10.14
C ALA A 244 -4.28 25.65 11.69
N GLY A 245 -3.68 24.65 12.34
CA GLY A 245 -3.54 24.60 13.79
C GLY A 245 -4.72 23.97 14.52
N ASN A 246 -5.75 23.54 13.79
CA ASN A 246 -6.93 22.87 14.35
C ASN A 246 -6.60 21.44 14.80
N SER A 247 -7.46 20.89 15.67
CA SER A 247 -7.33 19.52 16.15
C SER A 247 -7.86 18.50 15.15
N ALA A 248 -7.28 17.29 15.16
CA ALA A 248 -7.84 16.17 14.40
C ALA A 248 -9.27 15.84 14.85
N ALA A 249 -9.58 16.08 16.13
CA ALA A 249 -10.90 15.86 16.70
C ALA A 249 -11.96 16.83 16.17
N GLU A 250 -11.59 18.00 15.64
CA GLU A 250 -12.51 18.96 15.03
C GLU A 250 -12.71 18.71 13.53
N PHE A 251 -11.90 17.86 12.90
CA PHE A 251 -12.06 17.54 11.49
C PHE A 251 -13.35 16.74 11.29
N ARG A 252 -14.36 17.36 10.69
CA ARG A 252 -15.68 16.79 10.41
C ARG A 252 -16.04 17.04 8.94
N PRO A 253 -15.43 16.30 8.00
CA PRO A 253 -15.73 16.47 6.59
C PRO A 253 -17.16 16.00 6.30
N ASP A 254 -17.87 16.71 5.42
CA ASP A 254 -19.13 16.21 4.88
C ASP A 254 -18.84 15.17 3.79
N THR A 255 -19.03 13.90 4.15
CA THR A 255 -18.89 12.76 3.25
C THR A 255 -20.23 12.17 2.85
N THR A 256 -21.34 12.81 3.23
CA THR A 256 -22.70 12.34 2.96
C THR A 256 -22.90 12.04 1.47
N PRO A 257 -22.49 12.88 0.51
CA PRO A 257 -22.66 12.59 -0.92
C PRO A 257 -21.94 11.31 -1.36
N LEU A 258 -20.71 11.10 -0.88
CA LEU A 258 -19.92 9.90 -1.19
C LEU A 258 -20.55 8.65 -0.58
N ARG A 259 -21.03 8.74 0.66
CA ARG A 259 -21.68 7.62 1.36
C ARG A 259 -23.00 7.24 0.71
N THR A 260 -23.83 8.22 0.34
CA THR A 260 -25.10 7.96 -0.36
C THR A 260 -24.86 7.28 -1.69
N GLY A 261 -23.95 7.81 -2.52
CA GLY A 261 -23.60 7.18 -3.79
C GLY A 261 -23.09 5.75 -3.59
N LEU A 262 -22.21 5.53 -2.62
CA LEU A 262 -21.67 4.20 -2.34
C LEU A 262 -22.72 3.20 -1.86
N ALA A 263 -23.66 3.64 -1.04
CA ALA A 263 -24.78 2.80 -0.61
C ALA A 263 -25.71 2.43 -1.78
N GLU A 264 -26.02 3.37 -2.66
CA GLU A 264 -26.83 3.14 -3.86
C GLU A 264 -26.15 2.17 -4.83
N TRP A 265 -24.85 2.33 -5.08
CA TRP A 265 -24.07 1.40 -5.90
C TRP A 265 -24.02 0.02 -5.27
N LEU A 266 -23.72 -0.09 -3.98
CA LEU A 266 -23.76 -1.36 -3.26
C LEU A 266 -25.15 -2.00 -3.28
N ALA A 267 -26.25 -1.24 -3.28
CA ALA A 267 -27.58 -1.83 -3.35
C ALA A 267 -27.88 -2.46 -4.74
N SER A 268 -27.34 -1.86 -5.80
CA SER A 268 -27.59 -2.27 -7.19
C SER A 268 -26.58 -3.27 -7.76
N GLU A 269 -25.36 -3.33 -7.21
CA GLU A 269 -24.25 -4.11 -7.77
C GLU A 269 -24.37 -5.61 -7.45
N LYS A 270 -24.39 -6.42 -8.51
CA LYS A 270 -24.53 -7.89 -8.46
C LYS A 270 -23.22 -8.62 -8.78
N ARG A 271 -22.23 -7.92 -9.33
CA ARG A 271 -20.92 -8.44 -9.68
C ARG A 271 -20.06 -8.60 -8.43
N PRO A 272 -19.67 -9.84 -8.04
CA PRO A 272 -18.98 -10.07 -6.77
C PRO A 272 -17.68 -9.27 -6.61
N ALA A 273 -16.80 -9.30 -7.61
CA ALA A 273 -15.50 -8.60 -7.54
C ALA A 273 -15.66 -7.07 -7.43
N VAL A 274 -16.64 -6.51 -8.14
CA VAL A 274 -16.94 -5.07 -8.12
C VAL A 274 -17.57 -4.67 -6.79
N ARG A 275 -18.53 -5.47 -6.30
CA ARG A 275 -19.16 -5.26 -5.00
C ARG A 275 -18.15 -5.33 -3.85
N GLN A 276 -17.22 -6.29 -3.90
CA GLN A 276 -16.11 -6.41 -2.96
C GLN A 276 -15.20 -5.17 -3.00
N ALA A 277 -14.88 -4.66 -4.20
CA ALA A 277 -14.12 -3.43 -4.36
C ALA A 277 -14.85 -2.21 -3.76
N LEU A 278 -16.17 -2.11 -3.94
CA LEU A 278 -16.97 -1.05 -3.33
C LEU A 278 -17.00 -1.15 -1.79
N LEU A 279 -17.04 -2.36 -1.23
CA LEU A 279 -16.92 -2.58 0.22
C LEU A 279 -15.55 -2.16 0.76
N VAL A 280 -14.46 -2.53 0.08
CA VAL A 280 -13.11 -2.06 0.44
C VAL A 280 -13.01 -0.54 0.33
N GLY A 281 -13.65 0.07 -0.67
CA GLY A 281 -13.77 1.52 -0.78
C GLY A 281 -14.55 2.16 0.37
N ALA A 282 -15.66 1.55 0.80
CA ALA A 282 -16.44 1.99 1.96
C ALA A 282 -15.63 1.94 3.25
N TYR A 283 -14.81 0.89 3.39
CA TYR A 283 -13.88 0.73 4.49
C TYR A 283 -12.84 1.84 4.51
N GLN A 284 -12.20 2.11 3.37
CA GLN A 284 -11.21 3.17 3.22
C GLN A 284 -11.78 4.54 3.57
N LEU A 285 -12.98 4.86 3.07
CA LEU A 285 -13.69 6.10 3.38
C LEU A 285 -13.99 6.20 4.88
N THR A 286 -14.39 5.10 5.52
CA THR A 286 -14.67 5.08 6.95
C THR A 286 -13.42 5.33 7.79
N LEU A 287 -12.29 4.71 7.45
CA LEU A 287 -11.02 4.97 8.11
C LEU A 287 -10.51 6.41 7.92
N ALA A 288 -10.92 7.10 6.85
CA ALA A 288 -10.60 8.50 6.65
C ALA A 288 -11.38 9.44 7.59
N GLU A 289 -12.56 9.04 8.03
CA GLU A 289 -13.46 9.84 8.87
C GLU A 289 -13.32 9.55 10.36
N ARG A 290 -13.13 8.28 10.71
CA ARG A 290 -13.19 7.78 12.08
C ARG A 290 -12.22 6.63 12.28
N LYS A 291 -12.03 6.26 13.55
CA LYS A 291 -11.04 5.25 13.95
C LYS A 291 -11.42 3.83 13.51
N ASP A 292 -12.69 3.46 13.67
CA ASP A 292 -13.18 2.09 13.50
C ASP A 292 -14.46 2.06 12.62
N PRO A 293 -14.66 1.00 11.82
CA PRO A 293 -15.90 0.80 11.07
C PRO A 293 -17.08 0.50 12.02
N ASP A 294 -18.29 0.75 11.54
CA ASP A 294 -19.48 0.24 12.22
C ASP A 294 -19.61 -1.29 12.05
N ALA A 295 -20.46 -1.89 12.89
CA ALA A 295 -20.63 -3.34 12.94
C ALA A 295 -21.20 -3.93 11.63
N ASP A 296 -22.02 -3.17 10.89
CA ASP A 296 -22.58 -3.62 9.61
C ASP A 296 -21.48 -3.74 8.55
N LEU A 297 -20.70 -2.67 8.37
CA LEU A 297 -19.61 -2.66 7.40
C LEU A 297 -18.54 -3.72 7.75
N ALA A 298 -18.18 -3.85 9.03
CA ALA A 298 -17.24 -4.87 9.48
C ALA A 298 -17.76 -6.30 9.20
N SER A 299 -19.05 -6.55 9.44
CA SER A 299 -19.69 -7.85 9.15
C SER A 299 -19.70 -8.15 7.65
N ARG A 300 -20.10 -7.18 6.83
CA ARG A 300 -20.16 -7.31 5.37
C ARG A 300 -18.79 -7.51 4.74
N LEU A 301 -17.76 -6.80 5.19
CA LEU A 301 -16.39 -7.02 4.72
C LEU A 301 -15.93 -8.46 4.96
N LYS A 302 -16.17 -9.00 6.16
CA LYS A 302 -15.81 -10.39 6.49
C LYS A 302 -16.61 -11.42 5.70
N ALA A 303 -17.91 -11.18 5.52
CA ALA A 303 -18.80 -12.12 4.85
C ALA A 303 -18.63 -12.12 3.32
N GLU A 304 -18.36 -10.97 2.73
CA GLU A 304 -18.43 -10.78 1.28
C GLU A 304 -17.04 -10.66 0.61
N VAL A 305 -16.00 -10.27 1.35
CA VAL A 305 -14.64 -10.01 0.82
C VAL A 305 -13.64 -11.04 1.37
N PRO A 306 -13.51 -12.22 0.75
CA PRO A 306 -12.55 -13.23 1.19
C PRO A 306 -11.11 -12.73 1.10
N SER A 307 -10.19 -13.41 1.80
CA SER A 307 -8.77 -13.03 1.84
C SER A 307 -8.05 -13.16 0.50
N THR A 308 -8.64 -13.85 -0.47
CA THR A 308 -8.18 -14.02 -1.85
C THR A 308 -8.83 -13.04 -2.84
N ALA A 309 -9.74 -12.17 -2.37
CA ALA A 309 -10.48 -11.24 -3.22
C ALA A 309 -9.53 -10.21 -3.88
N PRO A 310 -9.62 -10.00 -5.21
CA PRO A 310 -8.82 -8.97 -5.88
C PRO A 310 -9.00 -7.56 -5.33
N ALA A 311 -10.13 -7.29 -4.67
CA ALA A 311 -10.43 -6.02 -4.03
C ALA A 311 -9.32 -5.57 -3.06
N TRP A 312 -8.63 -6.51 -2.39
CA TRP A 312 -7.49 -6.18 -1.52
C TRP A 312 -6.28 -5.63 -2.26
N SER A 313 -6.18 -5.85 -3.58
CA SER A 313 -5.12 -5.29 -4.42
C SER A 313 -5.29 -3.79 -4.68
N LEU A 314 -6.48 -3.24 -4.41
CA LEU A 314 -6.74 -1.79 -4.52
C LEU A 314 -5.91 -1.00 -3.50
N ASP A 315 -5.82 -1.53 -2.27
CA ASP A 315 -4.97 -0.98 -1.22
C ASP A 315 -4.65 -2.08 -0.18
N ALA A 316 -3.58 -2.82 -0.42
CA ALA A 316 -3.09 -3.85 0.51
C ALA A 316 -2.68 -3.28 1.88
N GLY A 317 -2.46 -1.96 1.97
CA GLY A 317 -2.14 -1.26 3.22
C GLY A 317 -3.31 -1.24 4.22
N LEU A 318 -4.54 -1.53 3.77
CA LEU A 318 -5.72 -1.62 4.63
C LEU A 318 -5.77 -2.91 5.45
N LEU A 319 -5.05 -3.96 5.04
CA LEU A 319 -5.17 -5.30 5.63
C LEU A 319 -4.79 -5.37 7.11
N PRO A 320 -3.68 -4.76 7.60
CA PRO A 320 -3.39 -4.74 9.03
C PRO A 320 -4.55 -4.14 9.83
N ARG A 321 -5.10 -3.02 9.37
CA ARG A 321 -6.20 -2.34 10.05
C ARG A 321 -7.50 -3.15 9.98
N PHE A 322 -7.76 -3.77 8.84
CA PHE A 322 -8.91 -4.66 8.66
C PHE A 322 -8.89 -5.81 9.66
N LEU A 323 -7.72 -6.45 9.84
CA LEU A 323 -7.54 -7.53 10.81
C LEU A 323 -7.76 -7.05 12.25
N GLU A 324 -7.32 -5.82 12.58
CA GLU A 324 -7.50 -5.23 13.92
C GLU A 324 -8.94 -4.79 14.20
N THR A 325 -9.64 -4.21 13.20
CA THR A 325 -10.92 -3.53 13.44
C THR A 325 -12.16 -4.35 13.10
N CYS A 326 -12.05 -5.33 12.19
CA CYS A 326 -13.21 -6.10 11.72
C CYS A 326 -13.37 -7.45 12.44
N PHE A 327 -12.32 -7.94 13.11
CA PHE A 327 -12.33 -9.20 13.82
C PHE A 327 -12.35 -8.97 15.33
N SER A 328 -13.22 -9.72 16.02
CA SER A 328 -13.27 -9.72 17.49
C SER A 328 -12.36 -10.78 18.10
N GLY A 329 -11.95 -11.80 17.33
CA GLY A 329 -11.11 -12.91 17.77
C GLY A 329 -9.82 -13.04 16.99
N ALA A 330 -8.69 -13.13 17.70
CA ALA A 330 -7.36 -13.27 17.10
C ALA A 330 -7.24 -14.53 16.21
N ALA A 331 -7.92 -15.63 16.56
CA ALA A 331 -7.90 -16.86 15.77
C ALA A 331 -8.61 -16.73 14.42
N GLU A 332 -9.73 -15.99 14.38
CA GLU A 332 -10.48 -15.73 13.14
C GLU A 332 -9.68 -14.82 12.21
N ALA A 333 -9.11 -13.74 12.75
CA ALA A 333 -8.24 -12.82 12.02
C ALA A 333 -7.02 -13.56 11.43
N GLU A 334 -6.37 -14.42 12.22
CA GLU A 334 -5.21 -15.18 11.76
C GLU A 334 -5.59 -16.26 10.73
N ALA A 335 -6.79 -16.85 10.81
CA ALA A 335 -7.25 -17.77 9.76
C ALA A 335 -7.43 -17.07 8.41
N PHE A 336 -8.05 -15.89 8.41
CA PHE A 336 -8.18 -15.04 7.22
C PHE A 336 -6.81 -14.63 6.69
N ALA A 337 -5.92 -14.14 7.55
CA ALA A 337 -4.62 -13.64 7.16
C ALA A 337 -3.71 -14.76 6.60
N ARG A 338 -3.73 -15.94 7.21
CA ARG A 338 -2.98 -17.11 6.73
C ARG A 338 -3.42 -17.54 5.34
N GLU A 339 -4.73 -17.63 5.11
CA GLU A 339 -5.28 -17.95 3.79
C GLU A 339 -4.77 -16.95 2.73
N GLY A 340 -4.88 -15.66 3.00
CA GLY A 340 -4.43 -14.64 2.07
C GLY A 340 -2.93 -14.70 1.78
N ARG A 341 -2.08 -14.92 2.81
CA ARG A 341 -0.63 -15.09 2.63
C ARG A 341 -0.27 -16.28 1.73
N GLU A 342 -1.04 -17.36 1.80
CA GLU A 342 -0.79 -18.59 1.06
C GLU A 342 -1.39 -18.58 -0.34
N ARG A 343 -2.57 -17.98 -0.52
CA ARG A 343 -3.40 -18.16 -1.71
C ARG A 343 -3.74 -16.89 -2.48
N HIS A 344 -3.48 -15.70 -1.96
CA HIS A 344 -3.82 -14.48 -2.69
C HIS A 344 -2.95 -14.34 -3.96
N PRO A 345 -3.56 -14.08 -5.14
CA PRO A 345 -2.83 -14.03 -6.41
C PRO A 345 -1.87 -12.83 -6.54
N ASP A 346 -2.21 -11.70 -5.92
CA ASP A 346 -1.35 -10.50 -5.91
C ASP A 346 -0.24 -10.62 -4.83
N PRO A 347 1.05 -10.54 -5.21
CA PRO A 347 2.16 -10.56 -4.25
C PRO A 347 2.15 -9.39 -3.26
N LYS A 348 1.63 -8.22 -3.62
CA LYS A 348 1.56 -7.05 -2.72
C LYS A 348 0.61 -7.29 -1.56
N VAL A 349 -0.50 -7.99 -1.82
CA VAL A 349 -1.45 -8.38 -0.77
C VAL A 349 -0.82 -9.42 0.17
N ARG A 350 -0.10 -10.40 -0.37
CA ARG A 350 0.65 -11.37 0.44
C ARG A 350 1.71 -10.68 1.31
N ALA A 351 2.45 -9.72 0.75
CA ALA A 351 3.39 -8.90 1.50
C ALA A 351 2.68 -8.09 2.60
N GLY A 352 1.57 -7.42 2.29
CA GLY A 352 0.79 -6.66 3.28
C GLY A 352 0.30 -7.52 4.47
N LEU A 353 -0.09 -8.77 4.22
CA LEU A 353 -0.50 -9.71 5.27
C LEU A 353 0.67 -10.28 6.08
N LEU A 354 1.85 -10.42 5.48
CA LEU A 354 3.07 -10.75 6.21
C LEU A 354 3.53 -9.57 7.05
N MET A 355 3.40 -8.34 6.55
CA MET A 355 3.66 -7.13 7.31
C MET A 355 2.73 -7.03 8.53
N ALA A 356 1.43 -7.31 8.35
CA ALA A 356 0.49 -7.35 9.46
C ALA A 356 0.91 -8.37 10.53
N GLN A 357 1.40 -9.55 10.13
CA GLN A 357 1.92 -10.55 11.05
C GLN A 357 3.19 -10.07 11.76
N PHE A 358 4.11 -9.44 11.03
CA PHE A 358 5.33 -8.86 11.60
C PHE A 358 4.99 -7.81 12.67
N GLU A 359 4.17 -6.81 12.34
CA GLU A 359 3.80 -5.71 13.24
C GLU A 359 3.06 -6.20 14.49
N ALA A 360 2.14 -7.15 14.33
CA ALA A 360 1.37 -7.68 15.46
C ALA A 360 2.22 -8.46 16.47
N ASN A 361 3.40 -8.94 16.06
CA ASN A 361 4.27 -9.76 16.90
C ASN A 361 5.57 -9.06 17.32
N LEU A 362 5.92 -7.91 16.74
CA LEU A 362 7.14 -7.20 17.08
C LEU A 362 7.13 -6.75 18.55
N GLY A 363 8.10 -7.19 19.35
CA GLY A 363 8.19 -6.89 20.78
C GLY A 363 7.27 -7.71 21.69
N GLU A 364 6.36 -8.51 21.13
CA GLU A 364 5.44 -9.39 21.87
C GLU A 364 5.81 -10.87 21.65
N ASN A 365 6.13 -11.25 20.42
CA ASN A 365 6.60 -12.58 20.01
C ASN A 365 7.64 -12.45 18.88
N ASP A 366 8.85 -12.04 19.25
CA ASP A 366 9.93 -11.74 18.30
C ASP A 366 10.30 -12.92 17.39
N ALA A 367 10.07 -14.17 17.81
CA ALA A 367 10.28 -15.34 16.95
C ALA A 367 9.32 -15.35 15.75
N VAL A 368 8.04 -15.04 15.98
CA VAL A 368 7.03 -14.94 14.91
C VAL A 368 7.27 -13.70 14.05
N ALA A 369 7.60 -12.57 14.66
CA ALA A 369 7.93 -11.35 13.93
C ALA A 369 9.14 -11.59 13.00
N LYS A 370 10.23 -12.17 13.52
CA LYS A 370 11.41 -12.52 12.74
C LYS A 370 11.08 -13.42 11.55
N ALA A 371 10.32 -14.48 11.78
CA ALA A 371 9.92 -15.40 10.72
C ALA A 371 9.10 -14.72 9.62
N ALA A 372 8.20 -13.79 9.98
CA ALA A 372 7.41 -13.01 9.02
C ALA A 372 8.29 -12.05 8.20
N MET A 373 9.23 -11.35 8.84
CA MET A 373 10.21 -10.50 8.15
C MET A 373 11.10 -11.32 7.20
N GLU A 374 11.68 -12.42 7.66
CA GLU A 374 12.53 -13.27 6.81
C GLU A 374 11.74 -13.82 5.61
N LYS A 375 10.44 -14.08 5.79
CA LYS A 375 9.56 -14.48 4.69
C LYS A 375 9.27 -13.33 3.72
N LEU A 376 9.05 -12.11 4.20
CA LEU A 376 8.98 -10.90 3.35
C LEU A 376 10.25 -10.76 2.50
N GLU A 377 11.42 -10.92 3.11
CA GLU A 377 12.71 -10.79 2.42
C GLU A 377 12.93 -11.83 1.33
N ARG A 378 12.55 -13.07 1.59
CA ARG A 378 12.67 -14.15 0.60
C ARG A 378 11.64 -14.04 -0.51
N ASP A 379 10.38 -13.83 -0.16
CA ASP A 379 9.26 -14.01 -1.09
C ASP A 379 8.89 -12.69 -1.80
N HIS A 380 9.23 -11.55 -1.20
CA HIS A 380 8.85 -10.21 -1.65
C HIS A 380 10.01 -9.17 -1.55
N PRO A 381 11.23 -9.45 -2.05
CA PRO A 381 12.42 -8.62 -1.82
C PRO A 381 12.33 -7.18 -2.36
N ALA A 382 11.50 -6.94 -3.39
CA ALA A 382 11.30 -5.63 -3.99
C ALA A 382 10.12 -4.84 -3.40
N ASP A 383 9.35 -5.43 -2.48
CA ASP A 383 8.21 -4.77 -1.86
C ASP A 383 8.67 -3.74 -0.82
N ARG A 384 7.93 -2.64 -0.72
CA ARG A 384 8.23 -1.57 0.24
C ARG A 384 8.12 -2.05 1.70
N ASP A 385 7.22 -3.00 1.97
CA ASP A 385 6.93 -3.50 3.31
C ASP A 385 8.09 -4.36 3.83
N THR A 386 8.79 -5.07 2.93
CA THR A 386 10.01 -5.83 3.25
C THR A 386 11.10 -4.93 3.81
N ALA A 387 11.40 -3.85 3.10
CA ALA A 387 12.41 -2.88 3.54
C ALA A 387 12.00 -2.19 4.86
N PHE A 388 10.72 -1.92 5.05
CA PHE A 388 10.22 -1.31 6.26
C PHE A 388 10.26 -2.26 7.47
N ALA A 389 9.89 -3.53 7.30
CA ALA A 389 9.99 -4.57 8.32
C ALA A 389 11.44 -4.75 8.79
N ARG A 390 12.41 -4.81 7.86
CA ARG A 390 13.83 -4.90 8.20
C ARG A 390 14.30 -3.72 9.06
N ARG A 391 13.94 -2.50 8.66
CA ARG A 391 14.31 -1.31 9.43
C ARG A 391 13.71 -1.32 10.83
N LEU A 392 12.44 -1.71 10.97
CA LEU A 392 11.79 -1.83 12.28
C LEU A 392 12.48 -2.88 13.16
N TRP A 393 12.85 -4.00 12.57
CA TRP A 393 13.58 -5.07 13.26
C TRP A 393 14.95 -4.60 13.75
N ASP A 394 15.75 -4.00 12.87
CA ASP A 394 17.08 -3.50 13.22
C ASP A 394 17.01 -2.37 14.25
N ALA A 395 15.99 -1.52 14.14
CA ALA A 395 15.72 -0.45 15.08
C ALA A 395 15.37 -0.95 16.49
N GLN A 396 14.59 -2.04 16.60
CA GLN A 396 14.30 -2.65 17.90
C GLN A 396 15.58 -3.12 18.60
N ALA A 397 16.55 -3.64 17.84
CA ALA A 397 17.84 -4.08 18.37
C ALA A 397 18.73 -2.95 18.90
N LYS A 398 18.43 -1.68 18.59
CA LYS A 398 19.17 -0.52 19.12
C LYS A 398 18.86 -0.22 20.59
N THR A 399 17.65 -0.55 21.03
CA THR A 399 17.17 -0.24 22.40
C THR A 399 16.54 -1.46 23.06
N PRO A 400 17.24 -2.60 23.19
CA PRO A 400 16.65 -3.79 23.81
C PRO A 400 16.46 -3.57 25.32
N VAL A 401 15.39 -4.13 25.88
CA VAL A 401 15.15 -4.10 27.33
C VAL A 401 16.33 -4.73 28.06
N GLY A 402 16.81 -4.03 29.10
CA GLY A 402 17.98 -4.39 29.90
C GLY A 402 19.29 -3.74 29.44
N ALA A 403 19.38 -3.21 28.22
CA ALA A 403 20.56 -2.46 27.78
C ALA A 403 20.66 -1.10 28.46
N VAL A 404 21.89 -0.59 28.57
CA VAL A 404 22.14 0.80 28.98
C VAL A 404 21.58 1.72 27.89
N ALA A 405 20.81 2.72 28.28
CA ALA A 405 20.25 3.68 27.33
C ALA A 405 21.39 4.39 26.58
N PRO A 406 21.30 4.57 25.25
CA PRO A 406 22.32 5.29 24.48
C PRO A 406 22.64 6.66 25.09
N PRO A 407 23.91 7.10 25.07
CA PRO A 407 24.26 8.40 25.59
C PRO A 407 23.59 9.49 24.75
N PHE A 408 23.10 10.53 25.41
CA PHE A 408 22.57 11.72 24.78
C PHE A 408 23.08 12.98 25.46
N GLU A 409 23.16 14.03 24.65
CA GLU A 409 23.42 15.39 25.07
C GLU A 409 22.53 16.28 24.20
N VAL A 410 21.57 16.95 24.82
CA VAL A 410 20.60 17.81 24.12
C VAL A 410 20.38 19.09 24.89
N ALA A 411 20.32 20.22 24.19
CA ALA A 411 20.00 21.50 24.80
C ALA A 411 18.53 21.53 25.25
N ASP A 412 18.27 22.12 26.42
CA ASP A 412 16.90 22.41 26.84
C ASP A 412 16.25 23.37 25.84
N LEU A 413 15.00 23.08 25.50
CA LEU A 413 14.20 23.92 24.61
C LEU A 413 13.98 25.33 25.19
N GLU A 414 13.88 25.45 26.52
CA GLU A 414 13.58 26.72 27.19
C GLU A 414 14.82 27.56 27.51
N ASP A 415 15.93 26.91 27.88
CA ASP A 415 17.20 27.58 28.15
C ASP A 415 18.34 26.84 27.43
N PRO A 416 18.83 27.36 26.29
CA PRO A 416 19.93 26.74 25.55
C PRO A 416 21.24 26.58 26.32
N LYS A 417 21.38 27.21 27.51
CA LYS A 417 22.53 27.02 28.41
C LYS A 417 22.39 25.78 29.28
N VAL A 418 21.19 25.25 29.43
CA VAL A 418 20.92 23.99 30.12
C VAL A 418 21.06 22.86 29.12
N THR A 419 21.78 21.81 29.51
CA THR A 419 21.98 20.62 28.69
C THR A 419 21.52 19.40 29.47
N PHE A 420 20.64 18.62 28.84
CA PHE A 420 20.19 17.34 29.35
C PHE A 420 21.13 16.24 28.88
N THR A 421 21.60 15.44 29.84
CA THR A 421 22.41 14.24 29.61
C THR A 421 21.81 13.07 30.38
N ASN A 422 22.21 11.82 30.09
CA ASN A 422 21.74 10.66 30.86
C ASN A 422 21.98 10.84 32.37
N ALA A 423 23.12 11.41 32.75
CA ALA A 423 23.49 11.64 34.15
C ALA A 423 22.53 12.62 34.85
N ALA A 424 21.97 13.60 34.12
CA ALA A 424 20.99 14.55 34.68
C ALA A 424 19.69 13.87 35.14
N PHE A 425 19.44 12.64 34.70
CA PHE A 425 18.26 11.87 35.08
C PHE A 425 18.59 10.60 35.89
N ALA A 426 19.83 10.40 36.30
CA ALA A 426 20.21 9.27 37.13
C ALA A 426 19.36 9.22 38.42
N GLY A 427 18.96 8.02 38.84
CA GLY A 427 18.10 7.83 40.01
C GLY A 427 16.59 7.99 39.75
N LYS A 428 16.17 8.35 38.52
CA LYS A 428 14.75 8.49 38.13
C LYS A 428 14.36 7.47 37.06
N TYR A 429 13.07 7.18 36.97
CA TYR A 429 12.48 6.62 35.77
C TYR A 429 12.23 7.74 34.75
N VAL A 430 12.71 7.57 33.52
CA VAL A 430 12.61 8.58 32.47
C VAL A 430 11.90 8.01 31.27
N LEU A 431 10.79 8.61 30.87
CA LEU A 431 10.20 8.36 29.57
C LEU A 431 10.86 9.28 28.54
N ILE A 432 11.73 8.72 27.71
CA ILE A 432 12.27 9.40 26.52
C ILE A 432 11.26 9.22 25.41
N ASP A 433 10.65 10.33 24.97
CA ASP A 433 9.56 10.35 24.00
C ASP A 433 9.96 11.12 22.75
N PHE A 434 10.20 10.41 21.65
CA PHE A 434 10.41 11.03 20.34
C PHE A 434 9.06 11.33 19.70
N TRP A 435 8.79 12.61 19.42
CA TRP A 435 7.47 13.08 19.03
C TRP A 435 7.53 14.30 18.10
N ALA A 436 6.38 14.79 17.62
CA ALA A 436 6.28 16.09 16.97
C ALA A 436 4.87 16.68 17.07
N SER A 437 4.74 18.01 16.97
CA SER A 437 3.44 18.68 16.96
C SER A 437 2.60 18.33 15.72
N TRP A 438 3.26 18.05 14.59
CA TRP A 438 2.60 17.67 13.34
C TRP A 438 2.20 16.20 13.27
N CYS A 439 2.56 15.39 14.27
CA CYS A 439 2.42 13.92 14.31
C CYS A 439 1.06 13.52 14.92
N PRO A 440 0.02 13.16 14.12
CA PRO A 440 -1.31 12.83 14.66
C PRO A 440 -1.34 11.74 15.77
N PRO A 441 -0.67 10.59 15.61
CA PRO A 441 -0.40 9.62 16.67
C PRO A 441 0.18 10.19 17.97
N CYS A 442 1.23 11.00 17.89
CA CYS A 442 1.86 11.58 19.07
C CYS A 442 0.84 12.40 19.87
N ARG A 443 0.00 13.16 19.15
CA ARG A 443 -1.10 13.94 19.75
C ARG A 443 -2.20 13.06 20.34
N ALA A 444 -2.48 11.90 19.74
CA ALA A 444 -3.48 10.96 20.25
C ALA A 444 -3.04 10.29 21.56
N GLU A 445 -1.73 10.09 21.75
CA GLU A 445 -1.15 9.55 22.98
C GLU A 445 -1.05 10.60 24.11
N LEU A 446 -0.99 11.88 23.77
CA LEU A 446 -0.73 12.98 24.71
C LEU A 446 -1.65 13.01 25.95
N PRO A 447 -2.98 12.79 25.86
CA PRO A 447 -3.84 12.72 27.05
C PRO A 447 -3.42 11.62 28.04
N GLY A 448 -3.00 10.45 27.52
CA GLY A 448 -2.47 9.36 28.33
C GLY A 448 -1.14 9.73 28.98
N VAL A 449 -0.26 10.41 28.25
CA VAL A 449 1.01 10.92 28.78
C VAL A 449 0.78 11.96 29.89
N HIS A 450 -0.18 12.88 29.73
CA HIS A 450 -0.57 13.84 30.77
C HIS A 450 -1.03 13.15 32.05
N GLN A 451 -1.93 12.19 31.93
CA GLN A 451 -2.44 11.44 33.06
C GLN A 451 -1.31 10.65 33.76
N ALA A 452 -0.36 10.09 32.99
CA ALA A 452 0.78 9.36 33.53
C ALA A 452 1.72 10.28 34.31
N TYR A 453 2.09 11.43 33.72
CA TYR A 453 2.94 12.41 34.39
C TYR A 453 2.29 12.95 35.67
N ALA A 454 1.00 13.30 35.62
CA ALA A 454 0.26 13.78 36.79
C ALA A 454 0.26 12.76 37.95
N ARG A 455 0.18 11.46 37.65
CA ARG A 455 0.14 10.39 38.65
C ARG A 455 1.52 10.04 39.21
N PHE A 456 2.56 10.06 38.38
CA PHE A 456 3.86 9.46 38.74
C PHE A 456 4.99 10.45 38.95
N LYS A 457 4.88 11.74 38.56
CA LYS A 457 5.98 12.72 38.64
C LYS A 457 6.62 12.82 40.04
N ASP A 458 5.81 12.72 41.09
CA ASP A 458 6.26 12.82 42.48
C ASP A 458 6.83 11.49 43.03
N LYS A 459 6.86 10.44 42.21
CA LYS A 459 7.38 9.10 42.52
C LYS A 459 8.73 8.80 41.85
N GLY A 460 9.47 9.85 41.48
CA GLY A 460 10.74 9.70 40.77
C GLY A 460 10.59 9.40 39.28
N PHE A 461 9.49 9.86 38.66
CA PHE A 461 9.26 9.78 37.23
C PHE A 461 9.48 11.14 36.56
N GLU A 462 10.11 11.15 35.40
CA GLU A 462 10.33 12.34 34.56
C GLU A 462 10.10 11.99 33.09
N ILE A 463 9.78 12.99 32.27
CA ILE A 463 9.65 12.83 30.82
C ILE A 463 10.65 13.76 30.11
N LEU A 464 11.37 13.21 29.15
CA LEU A 464 12.19 13.96 28.20
C LEU A 464 11.59 13.79 26.80
N SER A 465 10.91 14.82 26.32
CA SER A 465 10.30 14.85 25.00
C SER A 465 11.29 15.43 23.97
N LEU A 466 11.63 14.62 22.97
CA LEU A 466 12.59 14.94 21.91
C LEU A 466 11.83 15.22 20.61
N SER A 467 11.72 16.49 20.24
CA SER A 467 10.88 16.93 19.13
C SER A 467 11.55 16.80 17.75
N TRP A 468 10.78 16.25 16.81
CA TRP A 468 11.03 16.15 15.37
C TRP A 468 10.32 17.26 14.56
N ASP A 469 9.88 18.33 15.22
CA ASP A 469 9.30 19.48 14.55
C ASP A 469 10.27 20.12 13.56
N LEU A 470 9.71 20.87 12.61
CA LEU A 470 10.53 21.58 11.63
C LEU A 470 11.29 22.71 12.29
N LYS A 471 10.68 23.40 13.25
CA LYS A 471 11.32 24.49 13.99
C LYS A 471 10.97 24.44 15.49
N PRO A 472 11.83 24.98 16.37
CA PRO A 472 11.53 25.07 17.80
C PRO A 472 10.23 25.81 18.12
N GLU A 473 9.87 26.82 17.31
CA GLU A 473 8.67 27.64 17.53
C GLU A 473 7.37 26.84 17.36
N ASP A 474 7.38 25.80 16.53
CA ASP A 474 6.21 24.92 16.33
C ASP A 474 5.86 24.19 17.63
N ILE A 475 6.88 23.84 18.43
CA ILE A 475 6.72 23.18 19.73
C ILE A 475 6.07 24.14 20.74
N ALA A 476 6.57 25.37 20.81
CA ALA A 476 6.03 26.40 21.70
C ALA A 476 4.58 26.75 21.33
N ALA A 477 4.31 26.96 20.05
CA ALA A 477 2.97 27.25 19.53
C ALA A 477 1.99 26.09 19.79
N PHE A 478 2.46 24.84 19.72
CA PHE A 478 1.66 23.69 20.09
C PHE A 478 1.35 23.71 21.59
N ARG A 479 2.37 23.78 22.48
CA ARG A 479 2.24 23.71 23.94
C ARG A 479 1.41 24.84 24.56
N ALA A 480 1.25 25.96 23.87
CA ALA A 480 0.42 27.08 24.30
C ALA A 480 -1.10 26.83 24.14
N LYS A 481 -1.52 25.79 23.42
CA LYS A 481 -2.95 25.49 23.20
C LYS A 481 -3.56 24.77 24.39
N GLU A 482 -4.84 25.00 24.62
CA GLU A 482 -5.60 24.30 25.66
C GLU A 482 -5.50 22.77 25.50
N GLY A 483 -5.29 22.05 26.60
CA GLY A 483 -5.16 20.59 26.61
C GLY A 483 -3.82 20.03 26.10
N THR A 484 -2.91 20.88 25.64
CA THR A 484 -1.56 20.52 25.16
C THR A 484 -0.36 21.03 25.97
N PRO A 485 -0.49 21.71 27.14
CA PRO A 485 0.69 22.03 27.94
C PRO A 485 1.44 20.77 28.36
N MET A 486 2.72 20.70 28.03
CA MET A 486 3.62 19.58 28.36
C MET A 486 4.64 20.05 29.42
N PRO A 487 4.31 19.96 30.73
CA PRO A 487 5.08 20.57 31.83
C PRO A 487 6.31 19.76 32.28
N TRP A 488 6.93 19.04 31.34
CA TRP A 488 8.14 18.23 31.55
C TRP A 488 9.27 18.73 30.63
N LYS A 489 10.39 17.98 30.55
CA LYS A 489 11.59 18.43 29.82
C LYS A 489 11.46 18.25 28.31
N HIS A 490 11.93 19.23 27.54
CA HIS A 490 11.87 19.21 26.06
C HIS A 490 13.23 19.52 25.46
N ALA A 491 13.50 18.90 24.31
CA ALA A 491 14.59 19.29 23.44
C ALA A 491 14.16 19.24 21.97
N TYR A 492 14.80 20.04 21.12
CA TYR A 492 14.57 20.08 19.68
C TYR A 492 15.67 19.31 18.95
N LEU A 493 15.30 18.27 18.20
CA LEU A 493 16.22 17.48 17.38
C LEU A 493 16.20 17.88 15.90
N GLY A 494 15.16 18.60 15.48
CA GLY A 494 14.88 18.88 14.07
C GLY A 494 14.44 17.64 13.29
N ARG A 495 14.07 17.86 12.02
CA ARG A 495 13.46 16.80 11.20
C ARG A 495 14.51 15.80 10.69
N GLY A 496 14.60 14.65 11.37
CA GLY A 496 15.07 13.38 10.80
C GLY A 496 16.57 13.19 10.59
N LYS A 497 17.44 14.14 10.98
CA LYS A 497 18.91 14.01 10.84
C LYS A 497 19.68 14.23 12.15
N HIS A 498 19.11 13.77 13.27
CA HIS A 498 19.79 13.83 14.55
C HIS A 498 20.44 12.47 14.89
N PRO A 499 21.70 12.41 15.37
CA PRO A 499 22.37 11.15 15.74
C PRO A 499 21.60 10.30 16.76
N LEU A 500 20.80 10.94 17.62
CA LEU A 500 19.93 10.24 18.57
C LEU A 500 18.84 9.41 17.90
N ASN A 501 18.41 9.76 16.69
CA ASN A 501 17.43 8.97 15.95
C ASN A 501 18.01 7.58 15.65
N ASP A 502 19.25 7.51 15.18
CA ASP A 502 19.91 6.24 14.88
C ASP A 502 20.27 5.48 16.17
N ALA A 503 20.75 6.20 17.18
CA ALA A 503 21.14 5.60 18.47
C ALA A 503 19.95 4.94 19.18
N TYR A 504 18.76 5.55 19.11
CA TYR A 504 17.54 5.02 19.72
C TYR A 504 16.65 4.21 18.75
N GLY A 505 17.11 3.95 17.52
CA GLY A 505 16.33 3.19 16.53
C GLY A 505 14.99 3.85 16.19
N VAL A 506 14.99 5.16 15.93
CA VAL A 506 13.80 5.94 15.63
C VAL A 506 13.55 5.92 14.12
N VAL A 507 12.80 4.91 13.67
CA VAL A 507 12.37 4.79 12.25
C VAL A 507 11.04 5.48 11.97
N GLY A 508 10.32 5.85 13.01
CA GLY A 508 9.05 6.58 12.98
C GLY A 508 8.70 7.07 14.39
N ILE A 509 7.80 8.05 14.45
CA ILE A 509 7.28 8.61 15.72
C ILE A 509 5.78 8.33 15.86
N PRO A 510 5.25 8.17 17.08
CA PRO A 510 5.95 8.26 18.37
C PRO A 510 6.85 7.05 18.63
N LYS A 511 7.96 7.28 19.33
CA LYS A 511 8.88 6.24 19.82
C LYS A 511 9.16 6.49 21.31
N PRO A 512 8.40 5.85 22.21
CA PRO A 512 8.67 5.92 23.64
C PRO A 512 9.70 4.87 24.07
N VAL A 513 10.62 5.27 24.96
CA VAL A 513 11.59 4.41 25.64
C VAL A 513 11.60 4.77 27.12
N LEU A 514 11.35 3.78 27.99
CA LEU A 514 11.39 3.97 29.44
C LEU A 514 12.75 3.50 29.97
N VAL A 515 13.46 4.42 30.59
CA VAL A 515 14.77 4.20 31.23
C VAL A 515 14.58 4.18 32.74
N GLY A 516 15.19 3.22 33.42
CA GLY A 516 15.16 3.09 34.87
C GLY A 516 16.23 3.92 35.59
N PRO A 517 16.19 3.96 36.94
CA PRO A 517 17.10 4.74 37.78
C PRO A 517 18.59 4.43 37.59
N ASP A 518 18.91 3.21 37.15
CA ASP A 518 20.27 2.73 36.87
C ASP A 518 20.74 3.04 35.42
N GLY A 519 19.93 3.77 34.66
CA GLY A 519 20.21 4.12 33.26
C GLY A 519 19.92 3.01 32.27
N ARG A 520 19.29 1.89 32.68
CA ARG A 520 18.92 0.79 31.78
C ARG A 520 17.51 0.94 31.24
N ILE A 521 17.30 0.50 30.00
CA ILE A 521 15.99 0.47 29.35
C ILE A 521 15.15 -0.62 30.01
N VAL A 522 13.95 -0.27 30.51
CA VAL A 522 13.06 -1.20 31.22
C VAL A 522 11.78 -1.52 30.45
N ALA A 523 11.41 -0.70 29.46
CA ALA A 523 10.31 -0.95 28.53
C ALA A 523 10.46 -0.11 27.25
N THR A 524 9.84 -0.56 26.17
CA THR A 524 9.84 0.12 24.86
C THR A 524 8.52 -0.02 24.11
N ASP A 525 8.27 0.92 23.21
CA ASP A 525 7.27 0.82 22.13
C ASP A 525 5.88 0.31 22.58
N ALA A 526 5.47 -0.90 22.20
CA ALA A 526 4.14 -1.44 22.47
C ALA A 526 3.76 -1.41 23.97
N GLN A 527 4.73 -1.51 24.87
CA GLN A 527 4.50 -1.47 26.33
C GLN A 527 4.21 -0.06 26.87
N LEU A 528 4.47 0.97 26.06
CA LEU A 528 4.45 2.38 26.49
C LEU A 528 3.43 3.23 25.72
N ARG A 529 2.46 2.59 25.05
CA ARG A 529 1.38 3.27 24.31
C ARG A 529 0.02 3.01 24.94
N GLY A 530 -0.89 3.98 24.85
CA GLY A 530 -2.26 3.88 25.35
C GLY A 530 -2.33 3.43 26.81
N GLU A 531 -3.29 2.55 27.11
CA GLU A 531 -3.48 2.01 28.46
C GLU A 531 -2.27 1.21 28.98
N LYS A 532 -1.46 0.64 28.07
CA LYS A 532 -0.26 -0.12 28.46
C LYS A 532 0.79 0.77 29.15
N LEU A 533 0.85 2.07 28.82
CA LEU A 533 1.75 3.02 29.50
C LEU A 533 1.50 3.02 31.01
N PHE A 534 0.23 3.10 31.43
CA PHE A 534 -0.13 3.10 32.85
C PHE A 534 0.26 1.81 33.54
N ALA A 535 -0.14 0.68 32.97
CA ALA A 535 0.18 -0.64 33.54
C ALA A 535 1.69 -0.84 33.69
N THR A 536 2.47 -0.41 32.69
CA THR A 536 3.92 -0.48 32.72
C THR A 536 4.50 0.44 33.80
N LEU A 537 4.08 1.70 33.88
CA LEU A 537 4.58 2.61 34.91
C LEU A 537 4.18 2.15 36.32
N GLU A 538 2.97 1.66 36.52
CA GLU A 538 2.51 1.14 37.82
C GLU A 538 3.31 -0.08 38.27
N LYS A 539 3.71 -0.95 37.35
CA LYS A 539 4.62 -2.08 37.65
C LYS A 539 5.96 -1.61 38.24
N PHE A 540 6.49 -0.47 37.79
CA PHE A 540 7.81 0.03 38.20
C PHE A 540 7.78 1.08 39.31
N LEU A 541 6.73 1.92 39.36
CA LEU A 541 6.58 3.11 40.20
C LEU A 541 5.38 3.02 41.17
N GLY A 542 4.59 1.95 41.12
CA GLY A 542 3.40 1.76 41.96
C GLY A 542 3.69 1.32 43.40
N ARG A 543 4.96 1.16 43.77
CA ARG A 543 5.39 0.71 45.10
C ARG A 543 5.49 1.83 46.12
#